data_AF-A0AA92SGR9-F1
#
_entry.id   AF-A0AA92SGR9-F1
#
_cell.length_a   1.000
_cell.length_b   1.000
_cell.length_c   1.000
_cell.angle_alpha   90.00
_cell.angle_beta   90.00
_cell.angle_gamma   90.00
#
_symmetry.space_group_name_H-M   'P 1'
#
loop_
_entity.id
_entity.type
_entity.pdbx_description
1 polymer ?
#
loop_
_entity_poly.entity_id
_entity_poly.type
_entity_poly.pdbx_seq_one_letter_code
_entity_poly.pdbx_strand_id
1 'polypeptide(L)' 'MSKYRILKPDQSYTFSQYFLLPNPTIDVVAEFEYSYERTELKLPRYFAEVSYLEFLQNYLQRNIMPTHHI' A
#
# COMPACT_ATOMS: atom_id res chain seq x y z
N MET A 1 -29.12 5.40 -8.15
CA MET A 1 -28.05 6.27 -8.69
C MET A 1 -27.31 5.50 -9.78
N SER A 2 -26.95 6.17 -10.87
CA SER A 2 -26.37 5.54 -12.08
C SER A 2 -25.22 4.62 -11.70
N LYS A 3 -25.38 3.33 -12.00
CA LYS A 3 -24.48 2.23 -11.64
C LYS A 3 -23.27 2.26 -12.57
N TYR A 4 -22.43 3.28 -12.45
CA TYR A 4 -21.17 3.36 -13.17
C TYR A 4 -20.33 2.17 -12.70
N ARG A 5 -20.18 1.15 -13.56
CA ARG A 5 -19.35 0.00 -13.24
C ARG A 5 -17.89 0.31 -13.51
N ILE A 6 -17.08 0.28 -12.46
CA ILE A 6 -15.63 0.44 -12.46
C ILE A 6 -14.99 -0.86 -12.93
N LEU A 7 -15.41 -1.99 -12.36
CA LEU A 7 -14.88 -3.31 -12.70
C LEU A 7 -15.70 -3.97 -13.81
N LYS A 8 -14.97 -4.52 -14.80
CA LYS A 8 -15.58 -5.27 -15.90
C LYS A 8 -15.94 -6.69 -15.41
N PRO A 9 -17.19 -7.15 -15.57
CA PRO A 9 -17.65 -8.43 -15.02
C PRO A 9 -16.90 -9.65 -15.54
N ASP A 10 -16.49 -9.62 -16.81
CA ASP A 10 -15.83 -10.73 -17.50
C ASP A 10 -14.29 -10.59 -17.49
N GLN A 11 -13.76 -9.69 -16.68
CA GLN A 11 -12.32 -9.46 -16.54
C GLN A 11 -11.85 -9.89 -15.15
N SER A 12 -10.90 -10.80 -15.09
CA SER A 12 -10.13 -11.04 -13.86
C SER A 12 -9.09 -9.94 -13.68
N TYR A 13 -8.95 -9.47 -12.44
CA TYR A 13 -7.96 -8.48 -12.04
C TYR A 13 -6.95 -9.12 -11.09
N THR A 14 -5.66 -8.95 -11.38
CA THR A 14 -4.60 -9.22 -10.42
C THR A 14 -4.46 -8.05 -9.44
N PHE A 15 -3.78 -8.28 -8.32
CA PHE A 15 -3.46 -7.22 -7.37
C PHE A 15 -2.65 -6.07 -8.01
N SER A 16 -1.79 -6.35 -8.98
CA SER A 16 -1.04 -5.31 -9.70
C SER A 16 -1.91 -4.49 -10.65
N GLN A 17 -2.88 -5.13 -11.33
CA GLN A 17 -3.79 -4.44 -12.25
C GLN A 17 -4.74 -3.48 -11.54
N TYR A 18 -5.07 -3.77 -10.28
CA TYR A 18 -5.85 -2.87 -9.42
C TYR A 18 -5.23 -1.46 -9.33
N PHE A 19 -3.90 -1.33 -9.21
CA PHE A 19 -3.22 -0.03 -9.14
C PHE A 19 -3.19 0.74 -10.47
N LEU A 20 -3.59 0.11 -11.58
CA LEU A 20 -3.71 0.77 -12.88
C LEU A 20 -5.10 1.37 -13.10
N LEU A 21 -6.06 1.11 -12.20
CA LEU A 21 -7.39 1.71 -12.28
C LEU A 21 -7.29 3.21 -12.03
N PRO A 22 -7.98 4.06 -12.82
CA PRO A 22 -7.99 5.50 -12.61
C PRO A 22 -8.84 5.92 -11.39
N ASN A 23 -9.63 4.98 -10.86
CA ASN A 23 -10.54 5.19 -9.76
C ASN A 23 -9.81 5.10 -8.41
N PRO A 24 -10.17 5.95 -7.44
CA PRO A 24 -9.65 5.83 -6.10
C PRO A 24 -10.16 4.53 -5.44
N THR A 25 -9.37 3.99 -4.51
CA THR A 25 -9.68 2.75 -3.77
C THR A 25 -11.10 2.73 -3.19
N ILE A 26 -11.55 3.86 -2.64
CA ILE A 26 -12.88 3.99 -2.03
C ILE A 26 -14.03 3.71 -2.99
N ASP A 27 -13.88 4.11 -4.26
CA ASP A 27 -14.91 3.89 -5.28
C ASP A 27 -14.92 2.43 -5.72
N VAL A 28 -13.74 1.81 -5.86
CA VAL A 28 -13.60 0.41 -6.27
C VAL A 28 -14.24 -0.53 -5.24
N VAL A 29 -13.98 -0.31 -3.94
CA VAL A 29 -14.55 -1.17 -2.89
C VAL A 29 -16.05 -0.96 -2.70
N ALA A 30 -16.56 0.25 -3.00
CA ALA A 30 -17.98 0.56 -2.91
C ALA A 30 -18.81 -0.24 -3.93
N GLU A 31 -18.24 -0.67 -5.07
CA GLU A 31 -18.93 -1.57 -6.02
C GLU A 31 -19.31 -2.92 -5.41
N PHE A 32 -18.58 -3.32 -4.37
CA PHE A 32 -18.78 -4.55 -3.61
C PHE A 32 -19.50 -4.31 -2.29
N GLU A 33 -20.11 -3.12 -2.11
CA GLU A 33 -20.79 -2.71 -0.89
C GLU A 33 -19.87 -2.65 0.35
N TYR A 34 -18.56 -2.50 0.13
CA TYR A 34 -17.58 -2.28 1.20
C TYR A 34 -17.22 -0.80 1.35
N SER A 35 -16.83 -0.43 2.56
CA SER A 35 -16.28 0.88 2.89
C SER A 35 -15.11 0.72 3.85
N TYR A 36 -14.28 1.76 3.95
CA TYR A 36 -13.22 1.85 4.95
C TYR A 36 -13.08 3.28 5.41
N GLU A 37 -12.50 3.45 6.59
CA GLU A 37 -12.13 4.75 7.12
C GLU A 37 -10.65 4.78 7.45
N ARG A 38 -10.05 5.97 7.36
CA ARG A 38 -8.67 6.18 7.75
C ARG A 38 -8.64 6.54 9.22
N THR A 39 -8.22 5.58 10.04
CA THR A 39 -8.02 5.80 11.47
C THR A 39 -6.56 6.10 11.78
N GLU A 40 -6.32 6.97 12.75
CA GLU A 40 -4.99 7.16 13.31
C GLU A 40 -4.54 5.88 14.04
N LEU A 41 -3.39 5.34 13.66
CA LEU A 41 -2.78 4.21 14.36
C LEU A 41 -1.96 4.74 15.55
N LYS A 42 -2.41 4.45 16.77
CA LYS A 42 -1.60 4.65 17.98
C LYS A 42 -0.60 3.51 18.10
N LEU A 43 0.57 3.69 17.49
CA LEU A 43 1.64 2.69 17.58
C LEU A 43 2.21 2.65 19.00
N PRO A 44 2.43 1.45 19.58
CA PRO A 44 3.12 1.35 20.85
C PRO A 44 4.54 1.89 20.70
N ARG A 45 4.99 2.66 21.69
CA ARG A 45 6.39 3.09 21.75
C ARG A 45 7.24 1.94 22.29
N TYR A 46 8.24 1.55 21.54
CA TYR A 46 9.27 0.63 21.98
C TYR A 46 10.35 1.41 22.74
N PHE A 47 10.56 1.08 24.01
CA PHE A 47 11.49 1.81 24.89
C PHE A 47 12.79 1.06 25.19
N ALA A 48 12.90 -0.20 24.76
CA ALA A 48 14.13 -0.95 24.91
C ALA A 48 15.14 -0.55 23.83
N GLU A 49 16.41 -0.84 24.09
CA GLU A 49 17.46 -0.64 23.12
C GLU A 49 17.26 -1.57 21.92
N VAL A 50 17.30 -1.02 20.71
CA VAL A 50 17.29 -1.81 19.47
C VAL A 50 18.73 -2.04 19.05
N SER A 51 19.34 -3.10 19.57
CA SER A 51 20.76 -3.45 19.33
C SER A 51 21.12 -3.69 17.86
N TYR A 52 20.12 -3.94 17.01
CA TYR A 52 20.31 -4.27 15.60
C TYR A 52 19.96 -3.11 14.64
N LEU A 53 19.60 -1.94 15.18
CA LEU A 53 19.11 -0.82 14.37
C LEU A 53 20.20 -0.30 13.41
N GLU A 54 21.43 -0.19 13.89
CA GLU A 54 22.58 0.26 13.09
C GLU A 54 22.89 -0.72 11.95
N PHE A 55 22.93 -2.03 12.25
CA PHE A 55 23.10 -3.05 11.22
C PHE A 55 22.01 -2.92 10.16
N LEU A 56 20.74 -2.82 10.58
CA LEU A 56 19.61 -2.78 9.68
C LEU A 56 19.67 -1.54 8.79
N GLN A 57 19.99 -0.37 9.35
CA GLN A 57 20.18 0.85 8.56
C GLN A 57 21.28 0.67 7.50
N ASN A 58 22.44 0.14 7.90
CA ASN A 58 23.56 -0.12 6.99
C ASN A 58 23.17 -1.14 5.89
N TYR A 59 22.45 -2.19 6.24
CA TYR A 59 21.98 -3.20 5.31
C TYR A 59 21.00 -2.61 4.29
N LEU A 60 20.02 -1.84 4.74
CA LEU A 60 19.03 -1.22 3.85
C LEU A 60 19.68 -0.18 2.94
N GLN A 61 20.60 0.65 3.45
CA GLN A 61 21.36 1.58 2.62
C GLN A 61 22.16 0.88 1.53
N ARG A 62 22.84 -0.23 1.85
CA ARG A 62 23.62 -1.00 0.86
C ARG A 62 22.77 -1.66 -0.23
N ASN A 63 21.57 -2.12 0.11
CA ASN A 63 20.79 -3.00 -0.76
C ASN A 63 19.58 -2.32 -1.43
N ILE A 64 19.06 -1.22 -0.87
CA ILE A 64 17.83 -0.57 -1.34
C ILE A 64 18.10 0.81 -1.95
N MET A 65 19.12 1.54 -1.50
CA MET A 65 19.44 2.81 -2.14
C MET A 65 20.02 2.55 -3.53
N PRO A 66 19.44 3.15 -4.60
CA PRO A 66 19.98 2.99 -5.94
C PRO A 66 21.39 3.58 -5.94
N THR A 67 22.38 2.73 -6.20
CA THR A 67 23.75 3.13 -6.50
C THR A 67 23.70 4.13 -7.64
N HIS A 68 23.83 5.42 -7.32
CA HIS A 68 24.23 6.40 -8.32
C HIS A 68 25.67 6.09 -8.67
N HIS A 69 25.85 5.22 -9.67
CA HIS A 69 27.11 5.11 -10.38
C HIS A 69 27.31 6.45 -11.10
N ILE A 70 28.25 7.23 -10.55
CA ILE A 70 28.90 8.36 -11.25
C ILE A 70 29.91 7.77 -12.22
#